data_AF-A0A936WB10-F1
#
_entry.id   AF-A0A936WB10-F1
#
_cell.length_a   1.000
_cell.length_b   1.000
_cell.length_c   1.000
_cell.angle_alpha   90.00
_cell.angle_beta   90.00
_cell.angle_gamma   90.00
#
_symmetry.space_group_name_H-M   'P 1'
#
loop_
_entity.id
_entity.type
_entity.pdbx_description
1 polymer ?
#
loop_
_entity_poly.entity_id
_entity_poly.type
_entity_poly.pdbx_seq_one_letter_code
_entity_poly.pdbx_strand_id
1 'polypeptide(L)'
;MYRIFSLAIAAVPLCAAAQVNQKGTFHLGLGVSAGGHATQYVQNITIDIFGVPITSRTEENDGAATVLFPIDIQYGIAKPVSLGLFVEPGSYLDSSNTRSNGLVLFGFQPRAYIINHDRFTWMGSLQIGSAGLRIKDTENGQNTEALYRGPFFGLSSGVGFYFGEHIGLQLHARYMSTTFDLKEYEQNGASIDISAIEAELNTTGFALQASLALRF
;
A
#
# COMPACT_ATOMS: atom_id res chain seq x y z
N MET A 1 12.66 52.43 -36.92
CA MET A 1 13.31 51.35 -36.16
C MET A 1 12.25 50.28 -35.90
N TYR A 2 12.09 49.32 -36.80
CA TYR A 2 11.05 48.28 -36.70
C TYR A 2 11.73 46.96 -36.32
N ARG A 3 11.33 46.38 -35.18
CA ARG A 3 11.64 44.98 -34.83
C ARG A 3 10.32 44.22 -34.82
N ILE A 4 10.07 43.49 -35.90
CA ILE A 4 9.00 42.51 -36.01
C ILE A 4 9.54 41.24 -35.34
N PHE A 5 9.00 40.89 -34.18
CA PHE A 5 9.20 39.57 -33.58
C PHE A 5 8.29 38.59 -34.32
N SER A 6 8.88 37.74 -35.16
CA SER A 6 8.19 36.63 -35.81
C SER A 6 8.00 35.49 -34.80
N LEU A 7 6.78 35.33 -34.31
CA LEU A 7 6.36 34.19 -33.50
C LEU A 7 6.19 32.99 -34.44
N ALA A 8 7.18 32.10 -34.49
CA ALA A 8 7.06 30.82 -35.19
C ALA A 8 6.18 29.89 -34.37
N ILE A 9 4.88 29.82 -34.71
CA ILE A 9 3.97 28.77 -34.25
C ILE A 9 4.46 27.47 -34.88
N ALA A 10 5.16 26.65 -34.09
CA ALA A 10 5.43 25.28 -34.45
C ALA A 10 4.08 24.54 -34.54
N ALA A 11 3.68 24.19 -35.75
CA ALA A 11 2.58 23.29 -36.01
C ALA A 11 2.94 21.91 -35.43
N VAL A 12 2.52 21.66 -34.19
CA VAL A 12 2.56 20.32 -33.59
C VAL A 12 1.54 19.47 -34.35
N PRO A 13 1.89 18.27 -34.81
CA PRO A 13 0.94 17.41 -35.49
C PRO A 13 -0.16 17.00 -34.49
N LEU A 14 -1.34 17.62 -34.63
CA LEU A 14 -2.60 17.07 -34.12
C LEU A 14 -2.78 15.69 -34.76
N CYS A 15 -3.10 14.69 -33.94
CA CYS A 15 -3.35 13.27 -34.28
C CYS A 15 -2.22 12.26 -34.01
N ALA A 16 -1.45 12.44 -32.92
CA ALA A 16 -1.14 11.25 -32.11
C ALA A 16 -2.42 10.88 -31.36
N ALA A 17 -2.95 9.68 -31.55
CA ALA A 17 -4.01 9.17 -30.68
C ALA A 17 -3.48 9.16 -29.25
N ALA A 18 -3.81 10.20 -28.48
CA ALA A 18 -3.30 10.36 -27.13
C ALA A 18 -3.75 9.15 -26.31
N GLN A 19 -2.79 8.49 -25.68
CA GLN A 19 -3.04 7.38 -24.78
C GLN A 19 -2.65 7.84 -23.39
N VAL A 20 -3.41 7.41 -22.38
CA VAL A 20 -3.10 7.75 -20.99
C VAL A 20 -1.70 7.32 -20.62
N ASN A 21 -1.28 6.13 -21.05
CA ASN A 21 0.08 5.65 -20.83
C ASN A 21 0.81 5.41 -22.14
N GLN A 22 2.01 5.93 -22.24
CA GLN A 22 2.94 5.64 -23.32
C GLN A 22 4.37 5.61 -22.78
N LYS A 23 5.31 5.17 -23.61
CA LYS A 23 6.72 5.21 -23.23
C LYS A 23 7.11 6.65 -22.90
N GLY A 24 7.68 6.85 -21.71
CA GLY A 24 8.09 8.16 -21.22
C GLY A 24 7.07 8.88 -20.35
N THR A 25 5.82 8.40 -20.26
CA THR A 25 4.81 9.05 -19.40
C THR A 25 5.15 8.85 -17.93
N PHE A 26 5.13 9.93 -17.16
CA PHE A 26 5.22 9.88 -15.72
C PHE A 26 3.81 9.98 -15.12
N HIS A 27 3.47 9.09 -14.18
CA HIS A 27 2.21 9.20 -13.43
C HIS A 27 2.50 9.36 -11.94
N LEU A 28 1.70 10.20 -11.31
CA LEU A 28 1.65 10.37 -9.86
C LEU A 28 0.20 10.15 -9.40
N GLY A 29 0.00 9.24 -8.46
CA GLY A 29 -1.28 9.00 -7.81
C GLY A 29 -1.24 9.41 -6.35
N LEU A 30 -2.28 10.11 -5.91
CA LEU A 30 -2.50 10.47 -4.51
C LEU A 30 -3.94 10.10 -4.16
N GLY A 31 -4.14 9.25 -3.15
CA GLY A 31 -5.48 8.73 -2.88
C GLY A 31 -5.79 8.41 -1.44
N VAL A 32 -6.97 7.83 -1.28
CA VAL A 32 -7.48 7.21 -0.06
C VAL A 32 -7.95 5.81 -0.41
N SER A 33 -7.70 4.87 0.49
CA SER A 33 -8.19 3.50 0.37
C SER A 33 -8.80 3.04 1.68
N ALA A 34 -9.91 2.32 1.58
CA ALA A 34 -10.56 1.68 2.71
C ALA A 34 -10.72 0.19 2.40
N GLY A 35 -10.41 -0.68 3.37
CA GLY A 35 -10.44 -2.12 3.17
C GLY A 35 -10.87 -2.89 4.40
N GLY A 36 -11.28 -4.13 4.19
CA GLY A 36 -11.60 -5.11 5.21
C GLY A 36 -10.76 -6.36 5.00
N HIS A 37 -10.27 -6.93 6.11
CA HIS A 37 -9.31 -8.02 6.14
C HIS A 37 -9.77 -9.08 7.15
N ALA A 38 -9.56 -10.34 6.81
CA ALA A 38 -9.48 -11.40 7.79
C ALA A 38 -8.06 -11.41 8.36
N THR A 39 -7.95 -11.58 9.68
CA THR A 39 -6.68 -11.65 10.40
C THR A 39 -6.54 -13.01 11.06
N GLN A 40 -5.34 -13.57 11.04
CA GLN A 40 -4.96 -14.77 11.75
C GLN A 40 -3.68 -14.48 12.52
N TYR A 41 -3.78 -14.52 13.84
CA TYR A 41 -2.66 -14.34 14.76
C TYR A 41 -2.23 -15.70 15.29
N VAL A 42 -0.94 -16.01 15.17
CA VAL A 42 -0.32 -17.23 15.70
C VAL A 42 0.81 -16.81 16.61
N GLN A 43 0.80 -17.31 17.85
CA GLN A 43 1.86 -17.07 18.82
C GLN A 43 2.40 -18.38 19.36
N ASN A 44 3.71 -18.55 19.25
CA ASN A 44 4.47 -19.64 19.86
C ASN A 44 5.33 -19.09 20.99
N ILE A 45 5.14 -19.63 22.20
CA ILE A 45 5.98 -19.33 23.35
C ILE A 45 6.78 -20.59 23.67
N THR A 46 8.10 -20.52 23.59
CA THR A 46 8.99 -21.65 23.91
C THR A 46 9.69 -21.40 25.24
N ILE A 47 9.44 -22.27 26.21
CA ILE A 47 10.08 -22.22 27.52
C ILE A 47 10.94 -23.48 27.67
N ASP A 48 12.21 -23.30 28.00
CA ASP A 48 13.08 -24.42 28.35
C ASP A 48 12.85 -24.81 29.82
N ILE A 49 12.32 -26.01 30.05
CA ILE A 49 12.17 -26.59 31.38
C ILE A 49 13.11 -27.80 31.47
N PHE A 50 14.21 -27.65 32.22
CA PHE A 50 15.23 -28.68 32.43
C PHE A 50 15.91 -29.21 31.15
N GLY A 51 16.16 -28.36 30.15
CA GLY A 51 16.78 -28.74 28.88
C GLY A 51 15.79 -29.33 27.86
N VAL A 52 14.49 -29.27 28.15
CA VAL A 52 13.42 -29.70 27.25
C VAL A 52 12.62 -28.46 26.83
N PRO A 53 12.65 -28.08 25.54
CA PRO A 53 11.82 -26.98 25.05
C PRO A 53 10.35 -27.41 25.03
N ILE A 54 9.51 -26.67 25.76
CA ILE A 54 8.05 -26.79 25.71
C ILE A 54 7.52 -25.58 24.95
N THR A 55 6.89 -25.83 23.81
CA THR A 55 6.26 -24.78 23.00
C THR A 55 4.74 -24.79 23.21
N SER A 56 4.19 -23.66 23.65
CA SER A 56 2.75 -23.40 23.66
C SER A 56 2.38 -22.61 22.42
N ARG A 57 1.36 -23.06 21.69
CA ARG A 57 0.83 -22.37 20.51
C ARG A 57 -0.57 -21.84 20.78
N THR A 58 -0.78 -20.56 20.55
CA THR A 58 -2.08 -19.89 20.57
C THR A 58 -2.40 -19.40 19.15
N GLU A 59 -3.66 -19.56 18.73
CA GLU A 59 -4.12 -19.13 17.43
C GLU A 59 -5.47 -18.42 17.55
N GLU A 60 -5.57 -17.23 16.97
CA GLU A 60 -6.74 -16.37 17.02
C GLU A 60 -7.09 -15.86 15.62
N ASN A 61 -8.38 -15.88 15.27
CA ASN A 61 -8.88 -15.38 14.00
C ASN A 61 -9.86 -14.24 14.27
N ASP A 62 -9.69 -13.12 13.56
CA ASP A 62 -10.54 -11.94 13.69
C ASP A 62 -10.73 -11.22 12.34
N GLY A 63 -11.45 -10.11 12.34
CA GLY A 63 -11.59 -9.19 11.24
C GLY A 63 -11.02 -7.82 11.58
N ALA A 64 -10.40 -7.17 10.60
CA ALA A 64 -9.90 -5.81 10.74
C ALA A 64 -10.30 -4.97 9.54
N ALA A 65 -10.51 -3.67 9.75
CA ALA A 65 -10.69 -2.72 8.67
C ALA A 65 -9.50 -1.76 8.63
N THR A 66 -9.15 -1.22 7.46
CA THR A 66 -8.02 -0.30 7.29
C THR A 66 -8.43 0.95 6.54
N VAL A 67 -7.79 2.06 6.85
CA VAL A 67 -7.75 3.25 6.01
C VAL A 67 -6.30 3.55 5.67
N LEU A 68 -6.01 3.69 4.38
CA LEU A 68 -4.68 3.96 3.82
C LEU A 68 -4.72 5.21 2.94
N PHE A 69 -3.56 5.83 2.76
CA PHE A 69 -3.37 6.99 1.89
C PHE A 69 -2.34 6.68 0.81
N PRO A 70 -2.72 5.98 -0.28
CA PRO A 70 -1.77 5.55 -1.29
C PRO A 70 -1.13 6.73 -2.03
N ILE A 71 0.18 6.68 -2.15
CA ILE A 71 1.00 7.56 -2.98
C ILE A 71 1.77 6.64 -3.93
N ASP A 72 1.51 6.77 -5.24
CA ASP A 72 2.20 5.96 -6.25
C ASP A 72 2.87 6.81 -7.33
N ILE A 73 4.05 6.39 -7.75
CA ILE A 73 4.82 7.00 -8.83
C ILE A 73 5.08 5.91 -9.87
N GLN A 74 4.74 6.19 -11.13
CA GLN A 74 4.84 5.24 -12.23
C GLN A 74 5.55 5.86 -13.43
N TYR A 75 6.33 5.05 -14.12
CA TYR A 75 6.96 5.41 -15.38
C TYR A 75 6.52 4.45 -16.48
N GLY A 76 5.93 5.00 -17.54
CA GLY A 76 5.50 4.28 -18.72
C GLY A 76 6.72 3.76 -19.49
N ILE A 77 6.90 2.44 -19.50
CA ILE A 77 7.98 1.81 -20.27
C ILE A 77 7.54 1.44 -21.68
N ALA A 78 6.24 1.18 -21.85
CA ALA A 78 5.58 0.89 -23.11
C ALA A 78 4.10 1.29 -23.03
N LYS A 79 3.39 1.34 -24.16
CA LYS A 79 1.95 1.63 -24.18
C LYS A 79 1.13 0.77 -23.20
N PRO A 80 1.30 -0.56 -23.16
CA PRO A 80 0.51 -1.40 -22.25
C PRO A 80 1.07 -1.49 -20.83
N VAL A 81 2.24 -0.92 -20.51
CA VAL A 81 2.93 -1.20 -19.23
C VAL A 81 3.61 0.02 -18.65
N SER A 82 3.43 0.22 -17.34
CA SER A 82 4.25 1.09 -16.51
C SER A 82 4.87 0.30 -15.35
N LEU A 83 5.99 0.81 -14.84
CA LEU A 83 6.63 0.31 -13.63
C LEU A 83 6.70 1.44 -12.62
N GLY A 84 6.50 1.14 -11.35
CA GLY A 84 6.42 2.17 -10.34
C GLY A 84 6.72 1.70 -8.94
N LEU A 85 6.72 2.67 -8.05
CA LEU A 85 6.84 2.50 -6.61
C LEU A 85 5.57 3.03 -5.96
N PHE A 86 5.28 2.51 -4.76
CA PHE A 86 4.18 2.99 -3.95
C PHE A 86 4.58 3.05 -2.49
N VAL A 87 3.91 3.94 -1.76
CA VAL A 87 3.90 3.99 -0.30
C VAL A 87 2.48 4.30 0.17
N GLU A 88 2.00 3.58 1.17
CA GLU A 88 0.64 3.71 1.70
C GLU A 88 0.72 3.73 3.23
N PRO A 89 0.90 4.92 3.84
CA PRO A 89 0.70 5.07 5.27
C PRO A 89 -0.80 4.99 5.60
N GLY A 90 -1.11 4.54 6.81
CA GLY A 90 -2.47 4.49 7.32
C GLY A 90 -2.57 3.78 8.65
N SER A 91 -3.74 3.21 8.91
CA SER A 91 -4.07 2.55 10.17
C SER A 91 -5.17 1.53 9.99
N TYR A 92 -5.23 0.55 10.89
CA TYR A 92 -6.41 -0.23 11.18
C TYR A 92 -7.45 0.61 11.94
N LEU A 93 -8.72 0.40 11.63
CA LEU A 93 -9.84 0.96 12.35
C LEU A 93 -10.11 0.08 13.57
N ASP A 94 -9.87 0.63 14.76
CA ASP A 94 -10.24 0.00 16.02
C ASP A 94 -11.61 0.52 16.47
N SER A 95 -12.53 -0.39 16.79
CA SER A 95 -13.89 -0.10 17.24
C SER A 95 -13.95 0.48 18.65
N SER A 96 -12.91 0.25 19.47
CA SER A 96 -12.86 0.60 20.89
C SER A 96 -12.07 1.88 21.18
N ASN A 97 -11.29 2.38 20.21
CA ASN A 97 -10.47 3.58 20.29
C ASN A 97 -9.45 3.59 21.47
N THR A 98 -9.15 2.43 22.04
CA THR A 98 -8.17 2.25 23.12
C THR A 98 -6.77 1.95 22.59
N ARG A 99 -6.64 1.54 21.32
CA ARG A 99 -5.35 1.20 20.70
C ARG A 99 -4.98 2.20 19.60
N SER A 100 -3.76 2.73 19.68
CA SER A 100 -3.18 3.45 18.56
C SER A 100 -2.44 2.47 17.67
N ASN A 101 -2.72 2.48 16.37
CA ASN A 101 -2.04 1.62 15.43
C ASN A 101 -1.60 2.42 14.19
N GLY A 102 -0.42 2.09 13.67
CA GLY A 102 0.16 2.68 12.49
C GLY A 102 0.56 1.59 11.51
N LEU A 103 0.11 1.72 10.27
CA LEU A 103 0.39 0.80 9.18
C LEU A 103 1.12 1.55 8.07
N VAL A 104 2.15 0.94 7.50
CA VAL A 104 2.80 1.43 6.29
C VAL A 104 3.06 0.28 5.34
N LEU A 105 2.65 0.45 4.09
CA LEU A 105 2.97 -0.45 2.98
C LEU A 105 3.89 0.28 2.03
N PHE A 106 4.89 -0.39 1.48
CA PHE A 106 5.70 0.20 0.42
C PHE A 106 6.31 -0.88 -0.47
N GLY A 107 6.59 -0.54 -1.72
CA GLY A 107 7.20 -1.50 -2.62
C GLY A 107 7.12 -1.11 -4.09
N PHE A 108 7.18 -2.14 -4.92
CA PHE A 108 7.17 -2.06 -6.37
C PHE A 108 5.79 -2.42 -6.93
N GLN A 109 5.35 -1.69 -7.95
CA GLN A 109 4.05 -1.85 -8.58
C GLN A 109 4.16 -1.83 -10.10
N PRO A 110 4.33 -2.97 -10.79
CA PRO A 110 4.11 -3.05 -12.22
C PRO A 110 2.62 -2.92 -12.51
N ARG A 111 2.27 -2.15 -13.54
CA ARG A 111 0.89 -1.89 -13.94
C ARG A 111 0.74 -2.15 -15.43
N ALA A 112 -0.25 -2.97 -15.78
CA ALA A 112 -0.68 -3.21 -17.14
C ALA A 112 -1.91 -2.35 -17.45
N TYR A 113 -1.93 -1.75 -18.63
CA TYR A 113 -3.07 -1.00 -19.17
C TYR A 113 -3.81 -1.90 -20.17
N ILE A 114 -4.83 -2.59 -19.67
CA ILE A 114 -5.70 -3.51 -20.43
C ILE A 114 -6.47 -2.72 -21.50
N ILE A 115 -6.99 -1.55 -21.11
CA ILE A 115 -7.57 -0.55 -22.00
C ILE A 115 -6.78 0.75 -21.80
N ASN A 116 -6.34 1.37 -22.89
CA ASN A 116 -5.49 2.56 -22.85
C ASN A 116 -5.89 3.57 -23.94
N HIS A 117 -6.96 4.31 -23.68
CA HIS A 117 -7.44 5.41 -24.51
C HIS A 117 -6.99 6.76 -23.96
N ASP A 118 -7.34 7.86 -24.63
CA ASP A 118 -6.94 9.22 -24.24
C ASP A 118 -7.48 9.63 -22.87
N ARG A 119 -8.73 9.27 -22.57
CA ARG A 119 -9.42 9.70 -21.34
C ARG A 119 -9.90 8.57 -20.45
N PHE A 120 -9.74 7.33 -20.90
CA PHE A 120 -10.19 6.16 -20.19
C PHE A 120 -9.10 5.09 -20.16
N THR A 121 -8.91 4.50 -18.99
CA THR A 121 -8.08 3.33 -18.82
C THR A 121 -8.77 2.27 -18.00
N TRP A 122 -8.44 1.03 -18.31
CA TRP A 122 -8.62 -0.09 -17.40
C TRP A 122 -7.25 -0.69 -17.16
N MET A 123 -6.89 -0.81 -15.89
CA MET A 123 -5.58 -1.17 -15.42
C MET A 123 -5.67 -2.42 -14.53
N GLY A 124 -4.67 -3.28 -14.64
CA GLY A 124 -4.37 -4.28 -13.62
C GLY A 124 -2.99 -4.00 -13.04
N SER A 125 -2.79 -4.13 -11.74
CA SER A 125 -1.47 -3.98 -11.14
C SER A 125 -1.16 -5.07 -10.14
N LEU A 126 0.13 -5.40 -10.06
CA LEU A 126 0.68 -6.21 -8.98
C LEU A 126 1.35 -5.26 -7.99
N GLN A 127 1.34 -5.57 -6.71
CA GLN A 127 2.07 -4.86 -5.68
C GLN A 127 2.88 -5.88 -4.89
N ILE A 128 4.18 -5.68 -4.81
CA ILE A 128 5.08 -6.54 -4.05
C ILE A 128 5.98 -5.63 -3.23
N GLY A 129 6.11 -5.91 -1.94
CA GLY A 129 6.91 -5.09 -1.07
C GLY A 129 6.93 -5.58 0.37
N SER A 130 6.98 -4.61 1.27
CA SER A 130 7.01 -4.87 2.71
C SER A 130 5.94 -4.04 3.40
N ALA A 131 5.48 -4.56 4.53
CA ALA A 131 4.56 -3.93 5.43
C ALA A 131 5.22 -3.73 6.79
N GLY A 132 4.94 -2.60 7.44
CA GLY A 132 5.26 -2.34 8.82
C GLY A 132 3.99 -2.01 9.59
N LEU A 133 3.81 -2.64 10.74
CA LEU A 133 2.69 -2.40 11.64
C LEU A 133 3.24 -2.09 13.02
N ARG A 134 2.77 -1.00 13.60
CA ARG A 134 3.09 -0.58 14.97
C ARG A 134 1.79 -0.52 15.75
N ILE A 135 1.73 -1.20 16.87
CA ILE A 135 0.58 -1.19 17.78
C ILE A 135 1.07 -0.62 19.11
N LYS A 136 0.36 0.37 19.63
CA LYS A 136 0.55 0.91 20.97
C LYS A 136 -0.72 0.70 21.76
N ASP A 137 -0.61 -0.01 22.88
CA ASP A 137 -1.71 -0.25 23.81
C ASP A 137 -1.39 0.36 25.18
N THR A 138 -2.43 0.82 25.87
CA THR A 138 -2.34 1.35 27.22
C THR A 138 -3.39 0.64 28.06
N GLU A 139 -2.98 -0.43 28.74
CA GLU A 139 -3.87 -1.24 29.55
C GLU A 139 -3.36 -1.28 31.00
N ASN A 140 -4.25 -1.06 31.97
CA ASN A 140 -3.95 -1.14 33.41
C ASN A 140 -2.73 -0.29 33.86
N GLY A 141 -2.50 0.87 33.23
CA GLY A 141 -1.37 1.76 33.54
C GLY A 141 -0.03 1.30 32.97
N GLN A 142 -0.02 0.26 32.14
CA GLN A 142 1.13 -0.24 31.41
C GLN A 142 1.05 0.22 29.94
N ASN A 143 2.13 0.80 29.44
CA ASN A 143 2.25 1.14 28.02
C ASN A 143 2.98 0.02 27.30
N THR A 144 2.35 -0.58 26.30
CA THR A 144 3.00 -1.60 25.47
C THR A 144 3.10 -1.10 24.03
N GLU A 145 4.24 -1.38 23.39
CA GLU A 145 4.46 -1.07 21.98
C GLU A 145 4.99 -2.32 21.29
N ALA A 146 4.28 -2.77 20.26
CA ALA A 146 4.65 -3.92 19.46
C ALA A 146 4.91 -3.47 18.02
N LEU A 147 6.08 -3.82 17.50
CA LEU A 147 6.48 -3.56 16.13
C LEU A 147 6.53 -4.85 15.34
N TYR A 148 5.74 -4.90 14.27
CA TYR A 148 5.68 -5.99 13.33
C TYR A 148 6.17 -5.57 11.96
N ARG A 149 6.82 -6.50 11.24
CA ARG A 149 7.27 -6.29 9.86
C ARG A 149 7.19 -7.58 9.08
N GLY A 150 6.95 -7.46 7.79
CA GLY A 150 7.07 -8.60 6.88
C GLY A 150 6.69 -8.28 5.44
N PRO A 151 6.48 -9.31 4.61
CA PRO A 151 6.18 -9.13 3.19
C PRO A 151 4.75 -8.63 2.95
N PHE A 152 4.59 -7.91 1.86
CA PHE A 152 3.29 -7.48 1.34
C PHE A 152 3.11 -7.90 -0.11
N PHE A 153 1.92 -8.43 -0.40
CA PHE A 153 1.46 -8.77 -1.72
C PHE A 153 0.09 -8.13 -1.98
N GLY A 154 -0.08 -7.55 -3.16
CA GLY A 154 -1.36 -7.00 -3.60
C GLY A 154 -1.61 -7.23 -5.07
N LEU A 155 -2.88 -7.38 -5.43
CA LEU A 155 -3.34 -7.44 -6.81
C LEU A 155 -4.49 -6.45 -6.96
N SER A 156 -4.45 -5.62 -8.01
CA SER A 156 -5.50 -4.63 -8.25
C SER A 156 -6.06 -4.72 -9.66
N SER A 157 -7.32 -4.32 -9.78
CA SER A 157 -7.99 -3.99 -11.02
C SER A 157 -8.67 -2.65 -10.83
N GLY A 158 -8.44 -1.70 -11.74
CA GLY A 158 -8.95 -0.35 -11.58
C GLY A 158 -9.17 0.40 -12.87
N VAL A 159 -10.09 1.34 -12.83
CA VAL A 159 -10.44 2.21 -13.97
C VAL A 159 -9.95 3.62 -13.71
N GLY A 160 -9.51 4.30 -14.77
CA GLY A 160 -9.08 5.69 -14.72
C GLY A 160 -9.85 6.55 -15.71
N PHE A 161 -10.36 7.69 -15.23
CA PHE A 161 -11.06 8.70 -16.04
C PHE A 161 -10.26 10.00 -16.00
N TYR A 162 -9.80 10.48 -17.16
CA TYR A 162 -9.01 11.72 -17.26
C TYR A 162 -9.87 12.86 -17.80
N PHE A 163 -9.92 13.96 -17.04
CA PHE A 163 -10.72 15.14 -17.34
C PHE A 163 -10.01 16.10 -18.30
N GLY A 164 -8.70 15.92 -18.49
CA GLY A 164 -7.87 16.68 -19.41
C GLY A 164 -6.56 15.95 -19.69
N GLU A 165 -5.55 16.68 -20.15
CA GLU A 165 -4.26 16.09 -20.54
C GLU A 165 -3.42 15.62 -19.34
N HIS A 166 -3.63 16.18 -18.15
CA HIS A 166 -2.76 15.93 -17.00
C HIS A 166 -3.48 15.36 -15.78
N ILE A 167 -4.80 15.51 -15.67
CA ILE A 167 -5.53 15.24 -14.43
C ILE A 167 -6.65 14.22 -14.68
N GLY A 168 -6.78 13.26 -13.78
CA GLY A 168 -7.84 12.28 -13.77
C GLY A 168 -8.14 11.73 -12.37
N LEU A 169 -9.10 10.81 -12.33
CA LEU A 169 -9.50 10.05 -11.15
C LEU A 169 -9.30 8.57 -11.46
N GLN A 170 -8.70 7.83 -10.54
CA GLN A 170 -8.58 6.38 -10.60
C GLN A 170 -9.35 5.74 -9.47
N LEU A 171 -10.05 4.65 -9.79
CA LEU A 171 -10.77 3.82 -8.84
C LEU A 171 -10.23 2.40 -8.96
N HIS A 172 -9.80 1.80 -7.87
CA HIS A 172 -9.22 0.46 -7.85
C HIS A 172 -9.96 -0.43 -6.84
N ALA A 173 -10.20 -1.67 -7.24
CA ALA A 173 -10.49 -2.78 -6.34
C ALA A 173 -9.20 -3.58 -6.16
N ARG A 174 -8.86 -3.87 -4.90
CA ARG A 174 -7.58 -4.45 -4.50
C ARG A 174 -7.81 -5.67 -3.65
N TYR A 175 -7.07 -6.73 -3.92
CA TYR A 175 -6.79 -7.82 -2.99
C TYR A 175 -5.45 -7.52 -2.33
N MET A 176 -5.36 -7.74 -1.02
CA MET A 176 -4.19 -7.43 -0.21
C MET A 176 -3.89 -8.61 0.72
N SER A 177 -2.61 -8.94 0.86
CA SER A 177 -2.13 -9.96 1.77
C SER A 177 -0.82 -9.51 2.41
N THR A 178 -0.72 -9.62 3.72
CA THR A 178 0.49 -9.33 4.50
C THR A 178 0.77 -10.45 5.47
N THR A 179 2.04 -10.72 5.68
CA THR A 179 2.52 -11.51 6.83
C THR A 179 3.35 -10.57 7.70
N PHE A 180 3.05 -10.53 8.99
CA PHE A 180 3.67 -9.64 9.96
C PHE A 180 4.30 -10.46 11.06
N ASP A 181 5.63 -10.48 11.13
CA ASP A 181 6.30 -11.09 12.27
C ASP A 181 6.58 -10.02 13.32
N LEU A 182 6.41 -10.36 14.59
CA LEU A 182 6.85 -9.54 15.71
C LEU A 182 8.38 -9.39 15.65
N LYS A 183 8.85 -8.14 15.68
CA LYS A 183 10.28 -7.82 15.67
C LYS A 183 10.75 -7.14 16.95
N GLU A 184 9.89 -6.31 17.55
CA GLU A 184 10.21 -5.62 18.79
C GLU A 184 8.96 -5.56 19.67
N TYR A 185 9.16 -5.74 20.98
CA TYR A 185 8.15 -5.55 22.00
C TYR A 185 8.73 -4.70 23.12
N GLU A 186 8.07 -3.59 23.43
CA GLU A 186 8.43 -2.70 24.51
C GLU A 186 7.30 -2.65 25.55
N GLN A 187 7.69 -2.60 26.81
CA GLN A 187 6.79 -2.42 27.94
C GLN A 187 7.32 -1.31 28.84
N ASN A 188 6.51 -0.28 29.05
CA ASN A 188 6.85 0.94 29.79
C ASN A 188 8.16 1.62 29.31
N GLY A 189 8.43 1.55 28.00
CA GLY A 189 9.64 2.12 27.38
C GLY A 189 10.90 1.29 27.56
N ALA A 190 10.81 0.08 28.12
CA ALA A 190 11.89 -0.89 28.15
C ALA A 190 11.64 -1.99 27.11
N SER A 191 12.66 -2.28 26.29
CA SER A 191 12.61 -3.39 25.34
C SER A 191 12.65 -4.73 26.09
N ILE A 192 11.74 -5.64 25.74
CA ILE A 192 11.68 -6.99 26.28
C ILE A 192 12.34 -7.94 25.30
N ASP A 193 13.12 -8.89 25.82
CA ASP A 193 13.65 -9.97 25.00
C ASP A 193 12.51 -10.87 24.51
N ILE A 194 12.28 -10.86 23.20
CA ILE A 194 11.29 -11.68 22.50
C ILE A 194 11.89 -12.98 21.95
N SER A 195 13.12 -13.36 22.32
CA SER A 195 13.76 -14.59 21.82
C SER A 195 12.94 -15.87 22.09
N ALA A 196 12.12 -15.86 23.15
CA ALA A 196 11.21 -16.94 23.51
C ALA A 196 9.80 -16.82 22.90
N ILE A 197 9.50 -15.70 22.22
CA ILE A 197 8.17 -15.34 21.71
C ILE A 197 8.25 -15.15 20.19
N GLU A 198 7.67 -16.08 19.46
CA GLU A 198 7.46 -15.94 18.03
C GLU A 198 5.98 -15.63 17.80
N ALA A 199 5.69 -14.48 17.21
CA ALA A 199 4.33 -14.07 16.91
C ALA A 199 4.22 -13.64 15.45
N GLU A 200 3.25 -14.20 14.75
CA GLU A 200 2.96 -13.96 13.34
C GLU A 200 1.51 -13.51 13.19
N LEU A 201 1.29 -12.43 12.46
CA LEU A 201 -0.02 -11.91 12.10
C LEU A 201 -0.17 -11.94 10.57
N ASN A 202 -1.01 -12.83 10.07
CA ASN A 202 -1.39 -12.86 8.67
C ASN A 202 -2.65 -12.03 8.49
N THR A 203 -2.66 -11.17 7.48
CA THR A 203 -3.86 -10.42 7.09
C THR A 203 -4.13 -10.59 5.62
N THR A 204 -5.39 -10.83 5.27
CA THR A 204 -5.81 -11.02 3.88
C THR A 204 -7.16 -10.38 3.67
N GLY A 205 -7.30 -9.56 2.62
CA GLY A 205 -8.50 -8.74 2.49
C GLY A 205 -8.69 -8.09 1.15
N PHE A 206 -9.75 -7.28 1.08
CA PHE A 206 -10.09 -6.46 -0.06
C PHE A 206 -10.17 -4.99 0.34
N ALA A 207 -9.72 -4.12 -0.57
CA ALA A 207 -9.81 -2.68 -0.41
C ALA A 207 -10.34 -2.01 -1.67
N LEU A 208 -11.04 -0.90 -1.47
CA LEU A 208 -11.38 0.05 -2.51
C LEU A 208 -10.48 1.26 -2.36
N GLN A 209 -10.00 1.78 -3.49
CA GLN A 209 -9.12 2.95 -3.53
C GLN A 209 -9.66 3.96 -4.53
N ALA A 210 -9.64 5.23 -4.14
CA ALA A 210 -9.85 6.36 -5.02
C ALA A 210 -8.62 7.26 -5.00
N SER A 211 -8.08 7.59 -6.17
CA SER A 211 -6.86 8.39 -6.30
C SER A 211 -7.02 9.49 -7.34
N LEU A 212 -6.57 10.70 -7.00
CA LEU A 212 -6.25 11.71 -7.98
C LEU A 212 -5.05 11.22 -8.80
N ALA A 213 -5.17 11.20 -10.12
CA ALA A 213 -4.13 10.79 -11.03
C ALA A 213 -3.60 12.00 -11.80
N LEU A 214 -2.29 12.19 -11.74
CA LEU A 214 -1.55 13.17 -12.50
C LEU A 214 -0.69 12.44 -13.55
N ARG A 215 -0.65 12.94 -14.78
CA ARG A 215 0.22 12.41 -15.85
C ARG A 215 1.01 13.51 -16.57
N PHE A 216 2.25 13.22 -16.93
CA PHE A 216 3.18 14.13 -17.60
C PHE A 216 3.95 13.41 -18.72
#